data_AF-A0A0F9XXU2-F1
#
_entry.id   AF-A0A0F9XXU2-F1
#
_cell.length_a   1.000
_cell.length_b   1.000
_cell.length_c   1.000
_cell.angle_alpha   90.00
_cell.angle_beta   90.00
_cell.angle_gamma   90.00
#
_symmetry.space_group_name_H-M   'P 1'
#
loop_
_entity.id
_entity.type
_entity.pdbx_description
1 polymer ?
#
loop_
_entity_poly.entity_id
_entity_poly.type
_entity_poly.pdbx_seq_one_letter_code
_entity_poly.pdbx_strand_id
1 'polypeptide(L)'
;MVAGAAKDQLCQRLLDAVDHGKSNTPEYHYYPQNWFEPYLERRRRCGFGLYATLGIGRDDKAKREAQARRNFQLFDAPVGLFITMDRRLETGSFMDCGMFIQSVMLAARGQGLHTCPQAAFAWYHSIIRDELKLDENSLLLCGIALGYEDMQAPENGFITERESAENFTTFHGV
;
A
#
# COMPACT_ATOMS: atom_id res chain seq x y z
N MET A 1 -13.16 7.44 2.01
CA MET A 1 -13.60 6.07 1.63
C MET A 1 -14.31 6.18 0.29
N VAL A 2 -14.04 5.26 -0.63
CA VAL A 2 -14.73 5.14 -1.91
C VAL A 2 -15.23 3.70 -2.11
N ALA A 3 -16.39 3.57 -2.74
CA ALA A 3 -17.01 2.29 -3.08
C ALA A 3 -17.91 2.47 -4.33
N GLY A 4 -18.34 1.35 -4.92
CA GLY A 4 -19.22 1.35 -6.10
C GLY A 4 -18.66 2.20 -7.25
N ALA A 5 -19.55 2.91 -7.95
CA ALA A 5 -19.19 3.69 -9.14
C ALA A 5 -18.06 4.70 -8.91
N ALA A 6 -18.00 5.34 -7.73
CA ALA A 6 -16.92 6.29 -7.41
C ALA A 6 -15.55 5.60 -7.30
N LYS A 7 -15.50 4.39 -6.72
CA LYS A 7 -14.28 3.58 -6.69
C LYS A 7 -13.91 3.16 -8.11
N ASP A 8 -14.86 2.68 -8.90
CA ASP A 8 -14.61 2.17 -10.24
C ASP A 8 -14.09 3.27 -11.17
N GLN A 9 -14.67 4.47 -11.10
CA GLN A 9 -14.20 5.65 -11.82
C GLN A 9 -12.77 6.03 -11.43
N LEU A 10 -12.46 6.09 -10.12
CA LEU A 10 -11.12 6.38 -9.65
C LEU A 10 -10.11 5.32 -10.13
N CYS A 11 -10.43 4.04 -9.98
CA CYS A 11 -9.59 2.94 -10.46
C CYS A 11 -9.35 3.06 -11.97
N GLN A 12 -10.38 3.34 -12.78
CA GLN A 12 -10.22 3.51 -14.22
C GLN A 12 -9.24 4.65 -14.55
N ARG A 13 -9.40 5.83 -13.94
CA ARG A 13 -8.49 6.96 -14.17
C ARG A 13 -7.04 6.65 -13.78
N LEU A 14 -6.85 5.92 -12.68
CA LEU A 14 -5.52 5.50 -12.23
C LEU A 14 -4.90 4.51 -13.22
N LEU A 15 -5.67 3.53 -13.69
CA LEU A 15 -5.21 2.55 -14.67
C LEU A 15 -4.87 3.21 -16.01
N ASP A 16 -5.69 4.14 -16.48
CA ASP A 16 -5.39 4.90 -17.70
C ASP A 16 -4.08 5.67 -17.56
N ALA A 17 -3.80 6.25 -16.39
CA ALA A 17 -2.53 6.94 -16.14
C ALA A 17 -1.34 5.98 -16.12
N VAL A 18 -1.48 4.83 -15.46
CA VAL A 18 -0.45 3.76 -15.41
C VAL A 18 -0.13 3.27 -16.83
N ASP A 19 -1.16 2.96 -17.62
CA ASP A 19 -1.01 2.36 -18.95
C ASP A 19 -0.37 3.35 -19.96
N HIS A 20 -0.49 4.65 -19.72
CA HIS A 20 0.17 5.70 -20.51
C HIS A 20 1.48 6.22 -19.88
N GLY A 21 1.98 5.60 -18.82
CA GLY A 21 3.23 5.99 -18.15
C GLY A 21 3.18 7.38 -17.49
N LYS A 22 1.99 7.87 -17.12
CA LYS A 22 1.79 9.17 -16.49
C LYS A 22 1.79 9.02 -14.97
N SER A 23 2.86 9.43 -14.30
CA SER A 23 2.94 9.49 -12.84
C SER A 23 3.51 10.83 -12.37
N ASN A 24 3.24 11.18 -11.11
CA ASN A 24 3.87 12.30 -10.43
C ASN A 24 5.02 11.82 -9.54
N THR A 25 5.89 12.76 -9.16
CA THR A 25 6.77 12.57 -8.01
C THR A 25 5.92 12.52 -6.72
N PRO A 26 6.09 11.51 -5.84
CA PRO A 26 5.45 11.47 -4.54
C PRO A 26 5.78 12.72 -3.72
N GLU A 27 4.79 13.22 -2.97
CA GLU A 27 4.92 14.45 -2.16
C GLU A 27 5.85 14.28 -0.94
N TYR A 28 6.25 13.04 -0.62
CA TYR A 28 7.18 12.72 0.45
C TYR A 28 7.96 11.44 0.13
N HIS A 29 9.10 11.24 0.80
CA HIS A 29 9.92 10.05 0.64
C HIS A 29 9.43 8.92 1.56
N TYR A 30 8.64 8.00 1.02
CA TYR A 30 8.17 6.82 1.76
C TYR A 30 9.30 5.80 2.02
N TYR A 31 10.19 5.61 1.04
CA TYR A 31 11.32 4.68 1.13
C TYR A 31 12.65 5.42 1.25
N PRO A 32 13.70 4.74 1.76
CA PRO A 32 15.07 5.25 1.67
C PRO A 32 15.44 5.57 0.24
N GLN A 33 16.12 6.70 0.04
CA GLN A 33 16.68 7.06 -1.26
C GLN A 33 17.83 6.13 -1.66
N ASN A 34 18.60 5.67 -0.66
CA ASN A 34 19.66 4.68 -0.84
C ASN A 34 19.33 3.45 0.01
N TRP A 35 19.27 2.28 -0.64
CA TRP A 35 19.01 1.01 0.04
C TRP A 35 20.29 0.41 0.63
N PHE A 36 20.16 -0.18 1.80
CA PHE A 36 21.25 -0.81 2.54
C PHE A 36 20.74 -2.01 3.34
N GLU A 37 21.64 -2.89 3.77
CA GLU A 37 21.28 -4.06 4.57
C GLU A 37 21.01 -3.68 6.04
N PRO A 38 20.08 -4.38 6.74
CA PRO A 38 19.33 -5.56 6.30
C PRO A 38 18.03 -5.24 5.51
N TYR A 39 17.73 -3.97 5.24
CA TYR A 39 16.44 -3.55 4.67
C TYR A 39 16.27 -3.94 3.20
N LEU A 40 17.36 -3.93 2.43
CA LEU A 40 17.35 -4.36 1.03
C LEU A 40 17.01 -5.85 0.91
N GLU A 41 17.61 -6.71 1.74
CA GLU A 41 17.29 -8.12 1.82
C GLU A 41 15.83 -8.35 2.21
N ARG A 42 15.33 -7.69 3.27
CA ARG A 42 13.92 -7.79 3.71
C ARG A 42 12.94 -7.45 2.58
N ARG A 43 13.21 -6.37 1.85
CA ARG A 43 12.40 -5.97 0.68
C ARG A 43 12.41 -7.03 -0.41
N ARG A 44 13.58 -7.56 -0.75
CA ARG A 44 13.75 -8.61 -1.77
C ARG A 44 13.01 -9.88 -1.37
N ARG A 45 13.15 -10.33 -0.12
CA ARG A 45 12.50 -11.54 0.40
C ARG A 45 10.99 -11.45 0.31
N CYS A 46 10.40 -10.34 0.77
CA CYS A 46 8.96 -10.11 0.68
C CYS A 46 8.47 -10.07 -0.79
N GLY A 47 9.15 -9.33 -1.67
CA GLY A 47 8.74 -9.19 -3.06
C GLY A 47 8.90 -10.49 -3.87
N PHE A 48 10.00 -11.21 -3.67
CA PHE A 48 10.22 -12.49 -4.36
C PHE A 48 9.32 -13.59 -3.83
N GLY A 49 9.04 -13.61 -2.52
CA GLY A 49 8.09 -14.56 -1.94
C GLY A 49 6.70 -14.43 -2.53
N LEU A 50 6.17 -13.19 -2.62
CA LEU A 50 4.89 -12.93 -3.28
C LEU A 50 4.88 -13.35 -4.76
N TYR A 51 5.94 -13.02 -5.51
CA TYR A 51 6.00 -13.44 -6.92
C TYR A 51 6.13 -14.96 -7.09
N ALA A 52 6.81 -15.65 -6.17
CA ALA A 52 6.93 -17.09 -6.20
C ALA A 52 5.58 -17.78 -6.01
N THR A 53 4.72 -17.31 -5.09
CA THR A 53 3.38 -17.89 -4.90
C THR A 53 2.47 -17.70 -6.11
N LEU A 54 2.70 -16.62 -6.88
CA LEU A 54 1.99 -16.34 -8.13
C LEU A 54 2.60 -17.05 -9.37
N GLY A 55 3.69 -17.80 -9.21
CA GLY A 55 4.40 -18.41 -10.34
C GLY A 55 5.02 -17.38 -11.31
N ILE A 56 5.36 -16.19 -10.81
CA ILE A 56 5.94 -15.10 -11.59
C ILE A 56 7.46 -15.15 -11.49
N GLY A 57 8.11 -15.48 -12.61
CA GLY A 57 9.57 -15.55 -12.72
C GLY A 57 10.25 -14.18 -12.55
N ARG A 58 11.57 -14.19 -12.29
CA ARG A 58 12.34 -12.95 -12.11
C ARG A 58 12.37 -12.08 -13.36
N ASP A 59 12.45 -12.73 -14.51
CA ASP A 59 12.58 -12.09 -15.82
C ASP A 59 11.24 -11.92 -16.54
N ASP A 60 10.13 -12.36 -15.91
CA ASP A 60 8.77 -12.20 -16.43
C ASP A 60 8.26 -10.78 -16.16
N LYS A 61 8.84 -9.83 -16.88
CA LYS A 61 8.58 -8.40 -16.71
C LYS A 61 7.10 -8.06 -16.91
N ALA A 62 6.46 -8.69 -17.90
CA ALA A 62 5.06 -8.46 -18.21
C ALA A 62 4.13 -8.88 -17.06
N LYS A 63 4.31 -10.07 -16.48
CA LYS A 63 3.50 -10.48 -15.32
C LYS A 63 3.79 -9.65 -14.08
N ARG A 64 5.04 -9.21 -13.87
CA ARG A 64 5.39 -8.31 -12.76
C ARG A 64 4.72 -6.95 -12.88
N GLU A 65 4.72 -6.37 -14.08
CA GLU A 65 4.01 -5.12 -14.37
C GLU A 65 2.50 -5.29 -14.19
N ALA A 66 1.92 -6.39 -14.69
CA ALA A 66 0.51 -6.72 -14.47
C ALA A 66 0.15 -6.87 -12.99
N GLN A 67 1.00 -7.55 -12.19
CA GLN A 67 0.77 -7.68 -10.75
C GLN A 67 0.92 -6.34 -10.01
N ALA A 68 1.90 -5.51 -10.40
CA ALA A 68 2.05 -4.18 -9.85
C ALA A 68 0.82 -3.31 -10.15
N ARG A 69 0.26 -3.42 -11.36
CA ARG A 69 -0.94 -2.71 -11.83
C ARG A 69 -2.17 -3.00 -10.95
N ARG A 70 -2.28 -4.20 -10.36
CA ARG A 70 -3.39 -4.55 -9.45
C ARG A 70 -3.50 -3.64 -8.22
N ASN A 71 -2.43 -2.95 -7.83
CA ASN A 71 -2.51 -1.93 -6.77
C ASN A 71 -3.59 -0.89 -7.07
N PHE A 72 -3.68 -0.45 -8.33
CA PHE A 72 -4.58 0.62 -8.76
C PHE A 72 -6.03 0.13 -9.00
N GLN A 73 -6.24 -1.18 -8.88
CA GLN A 73 -7.56 -1.82 -8.79
C GLN A 73 -7.94 -2.15 -7.34
N LEU A 74 -7.17 -1.68 -6.35
CA LEU A 74 -7.33 -2.04 -4.93
C LEU A 74 -7.31 -3.56 -4.71
N PHE A 75 -6.58 -4.31 -5.54
CA PHE A 75 -6.60 -5.77 -5.55
C PHE A 75 -8.03 -6.35 -5.57
N ASP A 76 -8.91 -5.72 -6.35
CA ASP A 76 -10.30 -6.13 -6.56
C ASP A 76 -11.20 -5.96 -5.31
N ALA A 77 -10.70 -5.26 -4.28
CA ALA A 77 -11.48 -4.96 -3.09
C ALA A 77 -12.68 -4.04 -3.40
N PRO A 78 -13.83 -4.24 -2.73
CA PRO A 78 -15.03 -3.43 -2.95
C PRO A 78 -14.92 -2.01 -2.39
N VAL A 79 -13.97 -1.76 -1.48
CA VAL A 79 -13.79 -0.48 -0.80
C VAL A 79 -12.32 -0.06 -0.84
N GLY A 80 -12.10 1.23 -1.12
CA GLY A 80 -10.80 1.90 -0.97
C GLY A 80 -10.86 2.97 0.11
N LEU A 81 -9.91 2.96 1.04
CA LEU A 81 -9.68 4.07 1.97
C LEU A 81 -8.47 4.86 1.46
N PHE A 82 -8.55 6.19 1.48
CA PHE A 82 -7.43 7.07 1.17
C PHE A 82 -7.18 7.93 2.39
N ILE A 83 -5.98 7.84 2.94
CA ILE A 83 -5.60 8.48 4.19
C ILE A 83 -4.82 9.73 3.87
N THR A 84 -5.32 10.86 4.34
CA THR A 84 -4.70 12.16 4.14
C THR A 84 -4.46 12.84 5.47
N MET A 85 -3.44 13.67 5.52
CA MET A 85 -3.24 14.63 6.61
C MET A 85 -3.01 16.03 6.05
N ASP A 86 -3.14 17.06 6.87
CA ASP A 86 -2.79 18.41 6.45
C ASP A 86 -1.26 18.50 6.28
N ARG A 87 -0.79 18.95 5.10
CA ARG A 87 0.64 19.01 4.76
C ARG A 87 1.45 19.97 5.63
N ARG A 88 0.79 20.84 6.39
CA ARG A 88 1.42 21.76 7.35
C ARG A 88 1.73 21.08 8.68
N LEU A 89 1.22 19.86 8.88
CA LEU A 89 1.58 19.03 10.03
C LEU A 89 2.98 18.44 9.82
N GLU A 90 3.67 18.26 10.94
CA GLU A 90 5.06 17.83 10.95
C GLU A 90 5.20 16.30 11.12
N THR A 91 6.44 15.83 11.24
CA THR A 91 6.79 14.41 11.31
C THR A 91 6.06 13.61 12.40
N GLY A 92 5.69 14.23 13.51
CA GLY A 92 4.88 13.60 14.57
C GLY A 92 3.55 13.06 14.06
N SER A 93 2.89 13.76 13.14
CA SER A 93 1.58 13.36 12.61
C SER A 93 1.64 12.13 11.69
N PHE A 94 2.81 11.80 11.12
CA PHE A 94 2.98 10.52 10.44
C PHE A 94 2.90 9.35 11.43
N MET A 95 3.41 9.52 12.65
CA MET A 95 3.32 8.51 13.69
C MET A 95 1.87 8.31 14.13
N ASP A 96 1.15 9.41 14.39
CA ASP A 96 -0.27 9.39 14.74
C ASP A 96 -1.11 8.71 13.65
N CYS A 97 -0.87 9.05 12.38
CA CYS A 97 -1.52 8.42 11.24
C CYS A 97 -1.16 6.92 11.14
N GLY A 98 0.08 6.55 11.43
CA GLY A 98 0.49 5.14 11.48
C GLY A 98 -0.28 4.34 12.55
N MET A 99 -0.44 4.89 13.75
CA MET A 99 -1.26 4.29 14.82
C MET A 99 -2.73 4.17 14.40
N PHE A 100 -3.28 5.20 13.76
CA PHE A 100 -4.65 5.20 13.25
C PHE A 100 -4.86 4.13 12.16
N ILE A 101 -3.98 4.08 11.16
CA ILE A 101 -4.02 3.10 10.06
C ILE A 101 -4.00 1.68 10.61
N GLN A 102 -3.06 1.38 11.52
CA GLN A 102 -2.97 0.06 12.12
C GLN A 102 -4.23 -0.29 12.94
N SER A 103 -4.79 0.68 13.66
CA SER A 103 -6.04 0.48 14.41
C SER A 103 -7.21 0.14 13.48
N VAL A 104 -7.31 0.80 12.32
CA VAL A 104 -8.31 0.48 11.30
C VAL A 104 -8.12 -0.94 10.76
N MET A 105 -6.88 -1.34 10.46
CA MET A 105 -6.59 -2.69 9.97
C MET A 105 -6.96 -3.77 11.00
N LEU A 106 -6.65 -3.55 12.28
CA LEU A 106 -7.04 -4.47 13.36
C LEU A 106 -8.56 -4.52 13.57
N ALA A 107 -9.23 -3.35 13.55
CA ALA A 107 -10.68 -3.28 13.67
C ALA A 107 -11.39 -4.02 12.52
N ALA A 108 -10.86 -3.93 11.29
CA ALA A 108 -11.36 -4.68 10.14
C ALA A 108 -11.36 -6.19 10.40
N ARG A 109 -10.29 -6.74 11.00
CA ARG A 109 -10.23 -8.16 11.39
C ARG A 109 -11.34 -8.54 12.37
N GLY A 110 -11.63 -7.68 13.34
CA GLY A 110 -12.74 -7.87 14.29
C GLY A 110 -14.12 -7.93 13.64
N GLN A 111 -14.25 -7.46 12.39
CA GLN A 111 -15.47 -7.51 11.57
C GLN A 111 -15.40 -8.57 10.45
N GLY A 112 -14.38 -9.45 10.46
CA GLY A 112 -14.17 -10.45 9.40
C GLY A 112 -13.63 -9.88 8.08
N LEU A 113 -13.24 -8.61 8.05
CA LEU A 113 -12.68 -7.92 6.88
C LEU A 113 -11.16 -7.97 6.87
N HIS A 114 -10.57 -7.79 5.69
CA HIS A 114 -9.14 -7.82 5.42
C HIS A 114 -8.72 -6.52 4.74
N THR A 115 -7.45 -6.17 4.91
CA THR A 115 -6.90 -4.90 4.42
C THR A 115 -5.53 -5.07 3.81
N CYS A 116 -5.23 -4.28 2.78
CA CYS A 116 -3.87 -4.11 2.26
C CYS A 116 -3.53 -2.61 2.22
N PRO A 117 -2.63 -2.11 3.09
CA PRO A 117 -2.14 -0.73 3.00
C PRO A 117 -1.15 -0.58 1.83
N GLN A 118 -1.30 0.49 1.06
CA GLN A 118 -0.67 0.67 -0.24
C GLN A 118 -0.06 2.06 -0.39
N ALA A 119 1.27 2.12 -0.42
CA ALA A 119 2.00 3.35 -0.76
C ALA A 119 2.02 3.64 -2.27
N ALA A 120 1.60 2.69 -3.11
CA ALA A 120 1.63 2.81 -4.57
C ALA A 120 0.86 4.03 -5.10
N PHE A 121 -0.23 4.41 -4.42
CA PHE A 121 -1.06 5.56 -4.77
C PHE A 121 -0.36 6.91 -4.65
N ALA A 122 0.75 7.01 -3.90
CA ALA A 122 1.49 8.26 -3.74
C ALA A 122 2.01 8.81 -5.08
N TRP A 123 2.27 7.96 -6.07
CA TRP A 123 2.69 8.37 -7.43
C TRP A 123 1.56 9.01 -8.24
N TYR A 124 0.30 8.84 -7.82
CA TYR A 124 -0.89 9.30 -8.53
C TYR A 124 -1.74 10.21 -7.66
N HIS A 125 -1.11 10.87 -6.67
CA HIS A 125 -1.78 11.74 -5.69
C HIS A 125 -2.62 12.84 -6.35
N SER A 126 -2.19 13.41 -7.48
CA SER A 126 -2.94 14.47 -8.17
C SER A 126 -4.26 13.98 -8.76
N ILE A 127 -4.30 12.74 -9.30
CA ILE A 127 -5.54 12.13 -9.82
C ILE A 127 -6.50 11.86 -8.66
N ILE A 128 -5.99 11.35 -7.55
CA ILE A 128 -6.80 11.07 -6.35
C ILE A 128 -7.33 12.38 -5.76
N ARG A 129 -6.50 13.43 -5.70
CA ARG A 129 -6.90 14.77 -5.24
C ARG A 129 -8.03 15.34 -6.08
N ASP A 130 -7.89 15.27 -7.41
CA ASP A 130 -8.89 15.78 -8.35
C ASP A 130 -10.21 14.97 -8.26
N GLU A 131 -10.13 13.64 -8.37
CA GLU A 131 -11.30 12.76 -8.37
C GLU A 131 -12.08 12.83 -7.03
N LEU A 132 -11.37 12.90 -5.91
CA LEU A 132 -11.98 12.95 -4.58
C LEU A 132 -12.19 14.38 -4.05
N LYS A 133 -11.89 15.40 -4.87
CA LYS A 133 -12.04 16.82 -4.54
C LYS A 133 -11.36 17.18 -3.21
N LEU A 134 -10.15 16.67 -3.01
CA LEU A 134 -9.37 16.93 -1.80
C LEU A 134 -8.79 18.35 -1.84
N ASP A 135 -8.78 19.03 -0.69
CA ASP A 135 -8.17 20.35 -0.55
C ASP A 135 -6.69 20.33 -0.92
N GLU A 136 -6.16 21.47 -1.39
CA GLU A 136 -4.75 21.61 -1.79
C GLU A 136 -3.77 21.27 -0.66
N ASN A 137 -4.15 21.47 0.61
CA ASN A 137 -3.32 21.14 1.77
C ASN A 137 -3.39 19.66 2.15
N SER A 138 -4.23 18.84 1.51
CA SER A 138 -4.31 17.41 1.82
C SER A 138 -3.07 16.68 1.29
N LEU A 139 -2.19 16.22 2.15
CA LEU A 139 -1.11 15.30 1.79
C LEU A 139 -1.64 13.88 1.76
N LEU A 140 -1.56 13.19 0.62
CA LEU A 140 -1.95 11.79 0.53
C LEU A 140 -0.85 10.90 1.12
N LEU A 141 -1.15 10.22 2.23
CA LEU A 141 -0.23 9.28 2.87
C LEU A 141 -0.26 7.93 2.16
N CYS A 142 -1.42 7.27 2.11
CA CYS A 142 -1.55 5.97 1.47
C CYS A 142 -3.00 5.68 1.05
N GLY A 143 -3.17 4.64 0.25
CA GLY A 143 -4.46 3.97 0.09
C GLY A 143 -4.52 2.68 0.90
N ILE A 144 -5.72 2.17 1.15
CA ILE A 144 -5.94 0.88 1.80
C ILE A 144 -7.09 0.17 1.06
N ALA A 145 -6.81 -0.98 0.46
CA ALA A 145 -7.85 -1.89 0.00
C ALA A 145 -8.55 -2.52 1.21
N LEU A 146 -9.89 -2.57 1.20
CA LEU A 146 -10.71 -3.14 2.28
C LEU A 146 -11.81 -4.04 1.70
N GLY A 147 -11.87 -5.30 2.16
CA GLY A 147 -12.84 -6.27 1.66
C GLY A 147 -12.81 -7.61 2.39
N TYR A 148 -13.41 -8.61 1.78
CA TYR A 148 -13.26 -10.01 2.18
C TYR A 148 -12.11 -10.62 1.39
N GLU A 149 -11.24 -11.41 2.04
CA GLU A 149 -10.18 -12.09 1.32
C GLU A 149 -10.74 -13.21 0.46
N ASP A 150 -10.11 -13.43 -0.70
CA ASP A 150 -10.27 -14.66 -1.45
C ASP A 150 -9.30 -15.71 -0.89
N MET A 151 -9.83 -16.68 -0.14
CA MET A 151 -9.04 -17.76 0.46
C MET A 151 -8.45 -18.74 -0.58
N GLN A 152 -8.88 -18.67 -1.84
CA GLN A 152 -8.35 -19.51 -2.92
C GLN A 152 -7.22 -18.82 -3.70
N ALA A 153 -7.04 -17.50 -3.52
CA ALA A 153 -5.99 -16.75 -4.19
C ALA A 153 -4.62 -17.10 -3.59
N PRO A 154 -3.65 -17.59 -4.39
CA PRO A 154 -2.37 -18.10 -3.88
C PRO A 154 -1.53 -17.01 -3.20
N GLU A 155 -1.68 -15.74 -3.59
CA GLU A 155 -1.00 -14.61 -2.94
C GLU A 155 -1.39 -14.45 -1.47
N ASN A 156 -2.61 -14.83 -1.08
CA ASN A 156 -3.10 -14.67 0.29
C ASN A 156 -2.56 -15.77 1.23
N GLY A 157 -1.99 -16.84 0.67
CA GLY A 157 -1.30 -17.88 1.42
C GLY A 157 0.16 -17.54 1.78
N PHE A 158 0.71 -16.45 1.25
CA PHE A 158 2.10 -16.07 1.51
C PHE A 158 2.27 -15.48 2.92
N ILE A 159 3.00 -16.19 3.78
CA ILE A 159 3.34 -15.70 5.11
C ILE A 159 4.69 -14.97 5.08
N THR A 160 4.64 -13.67 5.35
CA THR A 160 5.83 -12.84 5.50
C THR A 160 6.57 -13.14 6.80
N GLU A 161 7.90 -13.23 6.75
CA GLU A 161 8.73 -13.37 7.94
C GLU A 161 8.72 -12.10 8.82
N ARG A 162 9.11 -12.26 10.08
CA ARG A 162 9.36 -11.18 11.03
C ARG A 162 10.72 -11.38 11.68
N GLU A 163 11.37 -10.27 12.00
CA GLU A 163 12.61 -10.28 12.78
C GLU A 163 12.35 -10.76 14.20
N SER A 164 13.31 -11.49 14.77
CA SER A 164 13.28 -11.81 16.20
C SER A 164 13.31 -10.52 17.02
N ALA A 165 12.58 -10.50 18.14
CA ALA A 165 12.57 -9.36 19.05
C ALA A 165 13.99 -9.01 19.55
N GLU A 166 14.83 -10.02 19.74
CA GLU A 166 16.24 -9.88 20.15
C GLU A 166 17.07 -9.05 19.15
N ASN A 167 16.70 -9.03 17.87
CA ASN A 167 17.45 -8.31 16.84
C ASN A 167 17.17 -6.80 16.82
N PHE A 168 16.07 -6.34 17.43
CA PHE A 168 15.68 -4.92 17.42
C PHE A 168 15.32 -4.34 18.79
N THR A 169 15.39 -5.16 19.85
CA THR A 169 15.06 -4.76 21.22
C THR A 169 16.26 -4.97 22.13
N THR A 170 16.60 -3.95 22.92
CA THR A 170 17.53 -4.09 24.05
C THR A 170 16.71 -4.20 25.33
N PHE A 171 16.90 -5.31 26.05
CA PHE A 171 16.19 -5.57 27.29
C PHE A 171 17.03 -5.15 28.49
N HIS A 172 16.41 -4.43 29.44
CA HIS A 172 17.03 -4.01 30.69
C HIS A 172 16.23 -4.56 31.87
N GLY A 173 16.89 -5.21 32.83
CA GLY A 173 16.26 -5.70 34.06
C GLY A 173 15.45 -7.01 33.90
N VAL A 174 15.70 -7.77 32.83
CA VAL A 174 15.20 -9.13 32.59
C VAL A 174 16.36 -10.07 32.28
#